data_AF-A0A7J8E7N3-F1
#
_entry.id   AF-A0A7J8E7N3-F1
#
_cell.length_a   1.000
_cell.length_b   1.000
_cell.length_c   1.000
_cell.angle_alpha   90.00
_cell.angle_beta   90.00
_cell.angle_gamma   90.00
#
_symmetry.space_group_name_H-M   'P 1'
#
loop_
_entity.id
_entity.type
_entity.pdbx_description
1 polymer ?
#
loop_
_entity_poly.entity_id
_entity_poly.type
_entity_poly.pdbx_seq_one_letter_code
_entity_poly.pdbx_strand_id
1 'polypeptide(L)'
;MRAPTSSPTPTMGFLGPCPARSPRATFVACPAIMNIVLSQPCGKIFVGDPHQQIYTFRGAVNALFTVPHTHVFYLTQSFRFGVEIAYVGATILDVCKRVRKKTLVGGNHQSSIRGDTKGQVALLSRTNANVFDEAVRVTEGEVPARIHLIGGIKSFGLDRIIDIWILLQPEEERKKRNLAIKDRFIRRWVHKEGFSGFKRYVTAAEDKELEAKIAVVEKYNIRIPELVERIGKCHIEDWDFAEYILGTVHKAKGLEFDTVHVLDDFVKVPCARHNLAQLPHFRVESFSEDEWNLLYVAVTRAKKRLIMTKSLENILTLAGEYFLQAELTSNVLKTGAARCCVGQCSNAIPADTALTLRKLPITYSNRKENKGGHLCHSCAEQRVGPLAFLAASPEQVRAMQRTEETVVLPRHEALLFLVF
;
A
#
# COMPACT_ATOMS: atom_id res chain seq x y z
N MET A 1 5.70 58.96 -27.25
CA MET A 1 5.42 58.19 -26.02
C MET A 1 3.93 57.96 -25.88
N ARG A 2 3.46 56.72 -26.09
CA ARG A 2 2.28 56.10 -25.46
C ARG A 2 2.25 54.66 -25.94
N ALA A 3 2.52 53.72 -25.03
CA ALA A 3 2.42 52.29 -25.26
C ALA A 3 0.94 51.87 -25.30
N PRO A 4 0.54 50.90 -26.14
CA PRO A 4 -0.74 50.23 -25.98
C PRO A 4 -0.60 49.12 -24.93
N THR A 5 -1.23 49.34 -23.79
CA THR A 5 -1.48 48.35 -22.73
C THR A 5 -2.74 47.55 -23.04
N SER A 6 -2.63 46.24 -23.21
CA SER A 6 -3.55 45.22 -22.68
C SER A 6 -3.19 43.84 -23.23
N SER A 7 -2.41 43.07 -22.49
CA SER A 7 -2.31 41.62 -22.65
C SER A 7 -3.57 40.97 -22.05
N PRO A 8 -4.25 40.02 -22.74
CA PRO A 8 -5.38 39.33 -22.15
C PRO A 8 -4.89 38.43 -21.02
N THR A 9 -5.46 38.63 -19.83
CA THR A 9 -5.34 37.72 -18.69
C THR A 9 -5.90 36.35 -19.08
N PRO A 10 -5.18 35.24 -18.88
CA PRO A 10 -5.71 33.92 -19.14
C PRO A 10 -6.83 33.62 -18.14
N THR A 11 -8.06 33.48 -18.64
CA THR A 11 -9.22 33.07 -17.87
C THR A 11 -9.03 31.61 -17.45
N MET A 12 -8.71 31.39 -16.18
CA MET A 12 -8.55 30.06 -15.61
C MET A 12 -9.94 29.45 -15.33
N GLY A 13 -10.52 28.78 -16.33
CA GLY A 13 -11.79 28.07 -16.19
C GLY A 13 -11.58 26.71 -15.51
N PHE A 14 -12.07 26.55 -14.28
CA PHE A 14 -12.18 25.23 -13.64
C PHE A 14 -13.46 24.54 -14.14
N LEU A 15 -13.32 23.59 -15.07
CA LEU A 15 -14.42 22.70 -15.43
C LEU A 15 -14.54 21.60 -14.36
N GLY A 16 -15.66 21.63 -13.63
CA GLY A 16 -15.98 20.70 -12.55
C GLY A 16 -16.23 19.25 -13.01
N PRO A 17 -16.37 18.31 -12.06
CA PRO A 17 -16.42 16.88 -12.34
C PRO A 17 -17.69 16.45 -13.08
N CYS A 18 -17.56 15.41 -13.93
CA CYS A 18 -18.67 14.63 -14.47
C CYS A 18 -19.49 14.03 -13.30
N PRO A 19 -20.84 13.97 -13.38
CA PRO A 19 -21.67 13.58 -12.26
C PRO A 19 -21.56 12.07 -11.98
N ALA A 20 -20.61 11.69 -11.13
CA ALA A 20 -20.58 10.39 -10.49
C ALA A 20 -20.20 10.60 -9.01
N ARG A 21 -21.20 10.49 -8.13
CA ARG A 21 -21.18 10.60 -6.66
C ARG A 21 -19.80 10.35 -6.01
N SER A 22 -18.97 11.39 -5.95
CA SER A 22 -17.84 11.57 -5.01
C SER A 22 -17.28 12.98 -5.21
N PRO A 23 -17.42 13.92 -4.25
CA PRO A 23 -16.94 15.27 -4.40
C PRO A 23 -15.49 15.34 -3.89
N ARG A 24 -14.51 15.06 -4.74
CA ARG A 24 -13.11 15.56 -4.61
C ARG A 24 -12.29 15.17 -5.84
N ALA A 25 -11.53 16.16 -6.33
CA ALA A 25 -10.85 16.20 -7.62
C ALA A 25 -10.05 14.93 -7.96
N THR A 26 -10.61 14.10 -8.83
CA THR A 26 -9.82 13.22 -9.68
C THR A 26 -10.24 13.54 -11.11
N PHE A 27 -9.35 14.19 -11.88
CA PHE A 27 -9.50 14.27 -13.32
C PHE A 27 -9.35 12.86 -13.89
N VAL A 28 -10.43 12.09 -13.87
CA VAL A 28 -10.62 10.98 -14.79
C VAL A 28 -11.04 11.64 -16.08
N ALA A 29 -10.07 11.92 -16.96
CA ALA A 29 -10.37 12.46 -18.27
C ALA A 29 -11.08 11.38 -19.08
N CYS A 30 -12.42 11.40 -19.08
CA CYS A 30 -13.16 10.61 -20.04
C CYS A 30 -12.89 11.19 -21.44
N PRO A 31 -12.86 10.35 -22.50
CA PRO A 31 -12.52 10.80 -23.85
C PRO A 31 -13.34 11.99 -24.35
N ALA A 32 -14.62 12.08 -23.95
CA ALA A 32 -15.50 13.18 -24.30
C ALA A 32 -15.01 14.53 -23.76
N ILE A 33 -14.65 14.60 -22.47
CA ILE A 33 -14.12 15.83 -21.86
C ILE A 33 -12.76 16.18 -22.46
N MET A 34 -11.93 15.17 -22.73
CA MET A 34 -10.64 15.40 -23.38
C MET A 34 -10.82 16.02 -24.77
N ASN A 35 -11.76 15.54 -25.58
CA ASN A 35 -12.04 16.09 -26.90
C ASN A 35 -12.46 17.57 -26.83
N ILE A 36 -13.34 17.92 -25.88
CA ILE A 36 -13.76 19.30 -25.64
C ILE A 36 -12.58 20.19 -25.25
N VAL A 37 -11.71 19.73 -24.35
CA VAL A 37 -10.53 20.50 -23.92
C VAL A 37 -9.54 20.69 -25.07
N LEU A 38 -9.29 19.64 -25.86
CA LEU A 38 -8.34 19.67 -26.96
C LEU A 38 -8.83 20.53 -28.14
N SER A 39 -10.14 20.68 -28.34
CA SER A 39 -10.71 21.53 -29.40
C SER A 39 -10.65 23.03 -29.12
N GLN A 40 -10.31 23.46 -27.91
CA GLN A 40 -10.25 24.89 -27.57
C GLN A 40 -9.08 25.60 -28.30
N PRO A 41 -9.25 26.83 -28.79
CA PRO A 41 -8.21 27.55 -29.55
C PRO A 41 -7.14 28.22 -28.65
N CYS A 42 -7.11 27.92 -27.35
CA CYS A 42 -6.19 28.54 -26.38
C CYS A 42 -5.06 27.59 -25.93
N GLY A 43 -4.10 28.14 -25.19
CA GLY A 43 -3.06 27.36 -24.52
C GLY A 43 -3.65 26.43 -23.46
N LYS A 44 -3.21 25.16 -23.46
CA LYS A 44 -3.70 24.11 -22.56
C LYS A 44 -2.58 23.68 -21.63
N ILE A 45 -2.85 23.69 -20.32
CA ILE A 45 -1.92 23.24 -19.30
C ILE A 45 -2.56 22.03 -18.62
N PHE A 46 -1.90 20.88 -18.73
CA PHE A 46 -2.33 19.65 -18.05
C PHE A 46 -1.50 19.44 -16.80
N VAL A 47 -2.18 19.25 -15.67
CA VAL A 47 -1.55 19.02 -14.37
C VAL A 47 -2.09 17.72 -13.80
N GLY A 48 -1.18 16.85 -13.36
CA GLY A 48 -1.53 15.62 -12.66
C GLY A 48 -0.31 14.72 -12.48
N ASP A 49 -0.58 13.51 -12.00
CA ASP A 49 0.43 12.50 -11.76
C ASP A 49 0.02 11.21 -12.51
N PRO A 50 0.74 10.82 -13.57
CA PRO A 50 0.39 9.64 -14.35
C PRO A 50 0.55 8.34 -13.54
N HIS A 51 1.33 8.35 -12.47
CA HIS A 51 1.59 7.18 -11.61
C HIS A 51 0.62 7.10 -10.42
N GLN A 52 -0.27 8.07 -10.26
CA GLN A 52 -1.41 7.95 -9.34
C GLN A 52 -2.71 7.56 -10.05
N GLN A 53 -2.67 7.19 -11.33
CA GLN A 53 -3.86 6.69 -12.02
C GLN A 53 -4.24 5.30 -11.51
N ILE A 54 -5.39 5.21 -10.85
CA ILE A 54 -5.91 3.97 -10.23
C ILE A 54 -7.38 3.69 -10.59
N TYR A 55 -7.89 4.33 -11.63
CA TYR A 55 -9.28 4.17 -12.11
C TYR A 55 -9.35 3.61 -13.53
N THR A 56 -8.29 2.96 -14.01
CA THR A 56 -8.20 2.37 -15.35
C THR A 56 -9.32 1.35 -15.60
N PHE A 57 -9.74 0.60 -14.57
CA PHE A 57 -10.88 -0.32 -14.62
C PHE A 57 -12.23 0.33 -14.97
N ARG A 58 -12.35 1.67 -14.87
CA ARG A 58 -13.53 2.44 -15.29
C ARG A 58 -13.39 3.05 -16.68
N GLY A 59 -12.37 2.64 -17.45
CA GLY A 59 -12.07 3.21 -18.77
C GLY A 59 -11.37 4.57 -18.71
N ALA A 60 -10.74 4.91 -17.58
CA ALA A 60 -9.96 6.14 -17.46
C ALA A 60 -8.72 6.10 -18.37
N VAL A 61 -8.52 7.12 -19.20
CA VAL A 61 -7.34 7.24 -20.09
C VAL A 61 -6.30 8.15 -19.47
N ASN A 62 -5.02 7.76 -19.55
CA ASN A 62 -3.92 8.60 -19.08
C ASN A 62 -3.65 9.73 -20.08
N ALA A 63 -4.37 10.84 -19.89
CA ALA A 63 -4.22 12.02 -20.73
C ALA A 63 -2.80 12.57 -20.76
N LEU A 64 -2.06 12.47 -19.64
CA LEU A 64 -0.72 13.03 -19.50
C LEU A 64 0.32 12.31 -20.37
N PHE A 65 0.09 11.04 -20.71
CA PHE A 65 0.92 10.32 -21.66
C PHE A 65 0.42 10.42 -23.10
N THR A 66 -0.90 10.48 -23.28
CA THR A 66 -1.51 10.34 -24.62
C THR A 66 -1.55 11.67 -25.38
N VAL A 67 -1.65 12.79 -24.68
CA VAL A 67 -1.75 14.12 -25.30
C VAL A 67 -0.35 14.62 -25.68
N PRO A 68 -0.11 14.99 -26.96
CA PRO A 68 1.12 15.64 -27.37
C PRO A 68 1.35 16.92 -26.57
N HIS A 69 2.56 17.10 -26.04
CA HIS A 69 2.93 18.25 -25.22
C HIS A 69 4.12 18.97 -25.83
N THR A 70 4.11 20.30 -25.75
CA THR A 70 5.24 21.14 -26.20
C THR A 70 6.34 21.22 -25.16
N HIS A 71 5.98 21.25 -23.87
CA HIS A 71 6.89 21.34 -22.74
C HIS A 71 6.42 20.43 -21.60
N VAL A 72 7.38 19.84 -20.87
CA VAL A 72 7.10 19.06 -19.66
C VAL A 72 7.92 19.62 -18.51
N PHE A 73 7.22 19.90 -17.41
CA PHE A 73 7.82 20.37 -16.16
C PHE A 73 7.48 19.38 -15.04
N TYR A 74 8.46 19.09 -14.18
CA TYR A 74 8.29 18.17 -13.06
C TYR A 74 8.26 18.93 -11.75
N LEU A 75 7.16 18.78 -11.00
CA LEU A 75 7.07 19.22 -9.61
C LEU A 75 7.64 18.09 -8.73
N THR A 76 8.93 18.17 -8.44
CA THR A 76 9.66 17.10 -7.75
C THR A 76 9.51 17.18 -6.23
N GLN A 77 9.33 18.37 -5.67
CA GLN A 77 9.24 18.57 -4.21
C GLN A 77 7.82 18.37 -3.68
N SER A 78 7.67 17.48 -2.70
CA SER A 78 6.42 17.23 -1.99
C SER A 78 6.21 18.26 -0.87
N PHE A 79 5.02 18.88 -0.86
CA PHE A 79 4.55 19.71 0.26
C PHE A 79 3.82 18.91 1.35
N ARG A 80 3.69 17.59 1.18
CA ARG A 80 2.89 16.73 2.06
C ARG A 80 3.74 16.02 3.12
N PHE A 81 4.90 15.50 2.72
CA PHE A 81 5.70 14.59 3.53
C PHE A 81 7.20 14.85 3.37
N GLY A 82 7.96 14.35 4.34
CA GLY A 82 9.41 14.46 4.40
C GLY A 82 10.17 13.44 3.57
N VAL A 83 11.49 13.47 3.72
CA VAL A 83 12.44 12.70 2.91
C VAL A 83 12.27 11.19 3.01
N GLU A 84 11.95 10.65 4.18
CA GLU A 84 11.86 9.18 4.34
C GLU A 84 10.67 8.61 3.57
N ILE A 85 9.49 9.22 3.66
CA ILE A 85 8.30 8.79 2.90
C ILE A 85 8.51 9.03 1.40
N ALA A 86 9.13 10.16 1.03
CA ALA A 86 9.45 10.46 -0.36
C ALA A 86 10.40 9.41 -0.95
N TYR A 87 11.40 8.96 -0.19
CA TYR A 87 12.32 7.91 -0.61
C TYR A 87 11.58 6.60 -0.91
N VAL A 88 10.64 6.20 -0.05
CA VAL A 88 9.81 5.00 -0.30
C VAL A 88 9.00 5.16 -1.59
N GLY A 89 8.31 6.29 -1.75
CA GLY A 89 7.53 6.58 -2.96
C GLY A 89 8.39 6.61 -4.23
N ALA A 90 9.55 7.29 -4.18
CA ALA A 90 10.50 7.37 -5.29
C ALA A 90 11.06 5.99 -5.65
N THR A 91 11.31 5.13 -4.66
CA THR A 91 11.82 3.78 -4.88
C THR A 91 10.80 2.91 -5.62
N ILE A 92 9.52 3.00 -5.27
CA ILE A 92 8.45 2.32 -6.01
C ILE A 92 8.43 2.79 -7.48
N LEU A 93 8.55 4.10 -7.71
CA LEU A 93 8.57 4.65 -9.07
C LEU A 93 9.80 4.18 -9.88
N ASP A 94 10.98 4.18 -9.27
CA ASP A 94 12.22 3.81 -9.95
C ASP A 94 12.30 2.30 -10.20
N VAL A 95 12.22 1.49 -9.14
CA VAL A 95 12.43 0.05 -9.23
C VAL A 95 11.24 -0.65 -9.90
N CYS A 96 10.01 -0.29 -9.53
CA CYS A 96 8.82 -1.03 -9.97
C CYS A 96 8.21 -0.48 -11.26
N LYS A 97 8.44 0.80 -11.57
CA LYS A 97 7.87 1.45 -12.77
C LYS A 97 8.92 1.98 -13.73
N ARG A 98 10.22 1.82 -13.44
CA ARG A 98 11.35 2.27 -14.29
C ARG A 98 11.32 3.77 -14.58
N VAL A 99 10.72 4.56 -13.69
CA VAL A 99 10.61 6.01 -13.82
C VAL A 99 11.90 6.65 -13.31
N ARG A 100 12.95 6.54 -14.10
CA ARG A 100 14.29 7.05 -13.77
C ARG A 100 14.34 8.56 -13.98
N LYS A 101 15.03 9.27 -13.07
CA LYS A 101 15.33 10.72 -13.14
C LYS A 101 14.14 11.68 -12.94
N LYS A 102 12.97 11.19 -12.53
CA LYS A 102 11.81 12.03 -12.14
C LYS A 102 11.61 11.94 -10.63
N THR A 103 12.63 12.34 -9.89
CA THR A 103 12.74 12.05 -8.46
C THR A 103 11.68 12.81 -7.68
N LEU A 104 10.84 12.07 -6.96
CA LEU A 104 10.02 12.60 -5.88
C LEU A 104 10.95 12.92 -4.70
N VAL A 105 10.99 14.19 -4.31
CA VAL A 105 11.81 14.71 -3.22
C VAL A 105 10.89 15.12 -2.07
N GLY A 106 11.25 14.74 -0.86
CA GLY A 106 10.50 15.14 0.33
C GLY A 106 10.66 16.63 0.63
N GLY A 107 9.62 17.24 1.19
CA GLY A 107 9.71 18.58 1.74
C GLY A 107 10.47 18.61 3.06
N ASN A 108 10.53 19.79 3.69
CA ASN A 108 11.18 19.99 5.00
C ASN A 108 10.31 19.51 6.20
N HIS A 109 9.46 18.51 5.98
CA HIS A 109 8.58 17.98 7.01
C HIS A 109 9.25 16.81 7.73
N GLN A 110 9.06 16.69 9.04
CA GLN A 110 9.54 15.53 9.78
C GLN A 110 8.66 14.30 9.47
N SER A 111 9.21 13.34 8.73
CA SER A 111 8.57 12.06 8.43
C SER A 111 9.36 10.88 9.01
N SER A 112 8.68 9.81 9.42
CA SER A 112 9.32 8.56 9.84
C SER A 112 8.66 7.34 9.19
N ILE A 113 9.46 6.33 8.89
CA ILE A 113 9.02 5.00 8.42
C ILE A 113 9.33 3.86 9.41
N ARG A 114 9.68 4.20 10.66
CA ARG A 114 10.18 3.24 11.67
C ARG A 114 9.08 2.52 12.46
N GLY A 115 7.82 2.76 12.13
CA GLY A 115 6.65 2.10 12.75
C GLY A 115 6.07 2.85 13.95
N ASP A 116 6.56 4.05 14.28
CA ASP A 116 5.90 4.94 15.24
C ASP A 116 4.66 5.60 14.62
N THR A 117 3.69 5.94 15.46
CA THR A 117 2.42 6.55 15.05
C THR A 117 2.31 7.98 15.56
N LYS A 118 1.62 8.83 14.80
CA LYS A 118 1.34 10.22 15.18
C LYS A 118 -0.05 10.61 14.67
N GLY A 119 -0.88 11.16 15.55
CA GLY A 119 -2.25 11.52 15.22
C GLY A 119 -3.06 10.29 14.80
N GLN A 120 -4.01 10.50 13.88
CA GLN A 120 -4.90 9.47 13.38
C GLN A 120 -4.18 8.46 12.50
N VAL A 121 -4.58 7.18 12.62
CA VAL A 121 -4.00 6.08 11.86
C VAL A 121 -4.96 5.64 10.77
N ALA A 122 -4.58 5.86 9.51
CA ALA A 122 -5.32 5.34 8.37
C ALA A 122 -4.83 3.95 7.96
N LEU A 123 -5.69 2.94 8.06
CA LEU A 123 -5.47 1.58 7.58
C LEU A 123 -5.92 1.51 6.11
N LEU A 124 -4.97 1.47 5.18
CA LEU A 124 -5.23 1.48 3.75
C LEU A 124 -5.00 0.11 3.13
N SER A 125 -6.03 -0.42 2.48
CA SER A 125 -6.01 -1.73 1.82
C SER A 125 -6.21 -1.63 0.30
N ARG A 126 -5.89 -2.71 -0.41
CA ARG A 126 -6.30 -2.90 -1.80
C ARG A 126 -7.78 -3.30 -1.90
N THR A 127 -8.25 -4.16 -1.00
CA THR A 127 -9.56 -4.84 -1.08
C THR A 127 -10.50 -4.50 0.06
N ASN A 128 -11.82 -4.50 -0.20
CA ASN A 128 -12.83 -4.28 0.84
C ASN A 128 -12.86 -5.41 1.88
N ALA A 129 -12.51 -6.64 1.49
CA ALA A 129 -12.44 -7.77 2.43
C ALA A 129 -11.41 -7.49 3.54
N ASN A 130 -10.22 -7.01 3.18
CA ASN A 130 -9.20 -6.63 4.16
C ASN A 130 -9.60 -5.40 5.00
N VAL A 131 -10.36 -4.44 4.45
CA VAL A 131 -10.93 -3.36 5.27
C VAL A 131 -11.87 -3.93 6.34
N PHE A 132 -12.71 -4.90 5.97
CA PHE A 132 -13.60 -5.55 6.94
C PHE A 132 -12.81 -6.32 7.99
N ASP A 133 -11.81 -7.10 7.57
CA ASP A 133 -10.93 -7.84 8.48
C ASP A 133 -10.27 -6.93 9.52
N GLU A 134 -9.73 -5.79 9.07
CA GLU A 134 -9.12 -4.82 9.96
C GLU A 134 -10.14 -4.11 10.85
N ALA A 135 -11.35 -3.81 10.33
CA ALA A 135 -12.44 -3.24 11.12
C ALA A 135 -12.83 -4.19 12.25
N VAL A 136 -12.94 -5.50 11.97
CA VAL A 136 -13.14 -6.52 13.00
C VAL A 136 -11.99 -6.49 14.01
N ARG A 137 -10.74 -6.55 13.53
CA ARG A 137 -9.54 -6.62 14.39
C ARG A 137 -9.43 -5.43 15.35
N VAL A 138 -9.72 -4.20 14.92
CA VAL A 138 -9.59 -3.01 15.78
C VAL A 138 -10.80 -2.75 16.66
N THR A 139 -11.96 -3.33 16.34
CA THR A 139 -13.17 -3.26 17.17
C THR A 139 -13.31 -4.46 18.11
N GLU A 140 -12.43 -5.45 17.99
CA GLU A 140 -12.37 -6.62 18.86
C GLU A 140 -11.53 -6.34 20.11
N GLY A 141 -12.06 -6.68 21.28
CA GLY A 141 -11.42 -6.46 22.58
C GLY A 141 -12.40 -5.90 23.63
N GLU A 142 -11.91 -5.70 24.85
CA GLU A 142 -12.69 -5.12 25.96
C GLU A 142 -13.02 -3.64 25.73
N VAL A 143 -12.13 -2.92 25.03
CA VAL A 143 -12.32 -1.51 24.65
C VAL A 143 -12.24 -1.41 23.12
N PRO A 144 -13.40 -1.43 22.42
CA PRO A 144 -13.45 -1.28 20.97
C PRO A 144 -12.94 0.10 20.54
N ALA A 145 -12.08 0.15 19.52
CA ALA A 145 -11.60 1.42 19.00
C ALA A 145 -12.70 2.15 18.22
N ARG A 146 -12.68 3.49 18.25
CA ARG A 146 -13.56 4.32 17.42
C ARG A 146 -13.02 4.36 16.00
N ILE A 147 -13.86 3.98 15.03
CA ILE A 147 -13.44 3.82 13.64
C ILE A 147 -14.21 4.72 12.68
N HIS A 148 -13.55 5.13 11.60
CA HIS A 148 -14.20 5.79 10.47
C HIS A 148 -13.96 5.02 9.18
N LEU A 149 -15.02 4.55 8.53
CA LEU A 149 -14.94 3.93 7.21
C LEU A 149 -14.95 5.02 6.13
N ILE A 150 -13.93 5.09 5.29
CA ILE A 150 -13.83 6.11 4.23
C ILE A 150 -15.01 5.94 3.24
N GLY A 151 -15.84 6.97 3.14
CA GLY A 151 -17.07 6.96 2.33
C GLY A 151 -18.32 6.47 3.08
N GLY A 152 -18.19 6.12 4.37
CA GLY A 152 -19.26 5.74 5.29
C GLY A 152 -19.75 4.30 5.13
N ILE A 153 -20.47 3.83 6.16
CA ILE A 153 -21.04 2.46 6.23
C ILE A 153 -21.89 2.12 5.00
N LYS A 154 -22.74 3.06 4.56
CA LYS A 154 -23.64 2.85 3.43
C LYS A 154 -22.88 2.59 2.13
N SER A 155 -21.80 3.33 1.88
CA SER A 155 -20.96 3.10 0.70
C SER A 155 -20.15 1.82 0.80
N PHE A 156 -19.80 1.37 2.01
CA PHE A 156 -19.10 0.10 2.22
C PHE A 156 -20.04 -1.09 1.93
N GLY A 157 -21.32 -0.93 2.24
CA GLY A 157 -22.35 -1.93 1.94
C GLY A 157 -22.40 -3.07 2.95
N LEU A 158 -22.32 -2.75 4.25
CA LEU A 158 -22.51 -3.73 5.33
C LEU A 158 -23.87 -4.43 5.23
N ASP A 159 -24.93 -3.72 4.83
CA ASP A 159 -26.25 -4.32 4.58
C ASP A 159 -26.19 -5.44 3.53
N ARG A 160 -25.37 -5.29 2.48
CA ARG A 160 -25.20 -6.33 1.46
C ARG A 160 -24.48 -7.56 2.01
N ILE A 161 -23.53 -7.38 2.93
CA ILE A 161 -22.85 -8.50 3.60
C ILE A 161 -23.87 -9.29 4.44
N ILE A 162 -24.76 -8.60 5.16
CA ILE A 162 -25.86 -9.23 5.89
C ILE A 162 -26.81 -9.97 4.96
N ASP A 163 -27.21 -9.36 3.85
CA ASP A 163 -28.10 -9.98 2.86
C ASP A 163 -27.50 -11.26 2.24
N ILE A 164 -26.19 -11.26 1.94
CA ILE A 164 -25.46 -12.44 1.46
C ILE A 164 -25.39 -13.51 2.55
N TRP A 165 -25.15 -13.12 3.82
CA TRP A 165 -25.17 -14.06 4.94
C TRP A 165 -26.56 -14.67 5.17
N ILE A 166 -27.63 -13.88 5.05
CA ILE A 166 -29.01 -14.40 5.10
C ILE A 166 -29.21 -15.42 3.98
N LEU A 167 -28.77 -15.13 2.75
CA LEU A 167 -28.88 -16.06 1.61
C LEU A 167 -28.12 -17.38 1.84
N LEU A 168 -27.03 -17.36 2.62
CA LEU A 168 -26.27 -18.54 3.01
C LEU A 168 -27.05 -19.44 4.01
N GLN A 169 -27.97 -18.88 4.81
CA GLN A 169 -28.68 -19.66 5.83
C GLN A 169 -29.76 -20.59 5.22
N PRO A 170 -29.99 -21.77 5.80
CA PRO A 170 -31.09 -22.67 5.41
C PRO A 170 -32.45 -21.98 5.42
N GLU A 171 -33.39 -22.45 4.60
CA GLU A 171 -34.73 -21.84 4.48
C GLU A 171 -35.53 -21.89 5.79
N GLU A 172 -35.38 -22.98 6.52
CA GLU A 172 -36.00 -23.23 7.83
C GLU A 172 -35.52 -22.21 8.86
N GLU A 173 -34.22 -21.93 8.90
CA GLU A 173 -33.64 -20.95 9.81
C GLU A 173 -34.05 -19.53 9.46
N ARG A 174 -34.10 -19.20 8.15
CA ARG A 174 -34.58 -17.90 7.68
C ARG A 174 -36.03 -17.65 8.11
N LYS A 175 -36.91 -18.64 7.95
CA LYS A 175 -38.31 -18.58 8.38
C LYS A 175 -38.42 -18.46 9.90
N LYS A 176 -37.70 -19.31 10.65
CA LYS A 176 -37.71 -19.31 12.12
C LYS A 176 -37.28 -17.98 12.73
N ARG A 177 -36.26 -17.33 12.14
CA ARG A 177 -35.69 -16.07 12.62
C ARG A 177 -36.28 -14.83 11.93
N ASN A 178 -37.26 -15.02 11.04
CA ASN A 178 -37.89 -13.97 10.24
C ASN A 178 -36.86 -13.07 9.49
N LEU A 179 -35.84 -13.70 8.88
CA LEU A 179 -34.76 -12.99 8.19
C LEU A 179 -35.18 -12.63 6.76
N ALA A 180 -35.19 -11.33 6.46
CA ALA A 180 -35.56 -10.81 5.14
C ALA A 180 -34.36 -10.16 4.43
N ILE A 181 -34.11 -10.59 3.19
CA ILE A 181 -33.07 -10.01 2.33
C ILE A 181 -33.58 -8.69 1.75
N LYS A 182 -32.88 -7.58 1.98
CA LYS A 182 -33.31 -6.24 1.54
C LYS A 182 -32.98 -5.98 0.07
N ASP A 183 -31.77 -6.33 -0.36
CA ASP A 183 -31.29 -6.11 -1.73
C ASP A 183 -32.10 -6.97 -2.73
N ARG A 184 -32.75 -6.30 -3.69
CA ARG A 184 -33.61 -6.95 -4.69
C ARG A 184 -32.86 -7.93 -5.58
N PHE A 185 -31.59 -7.66 -5.88
CA PHE A 185 -30.78 -8.53 -6.71
C PHE A 185 -30.42 -9.81 -5.97
N ILE A 186 -29.98 -9.71 -4.70
CA ILE A 186 -29.65 -10.87 -3.87
C ILE A 186 -30.90 -11.71 -3.59
N ARG A 187 -32.04 -11.07 -3.31
CA ARG A 187 -33.32 -11.75 -3.04
C ARG A 187 -33.76 -12.68 -4.18
N ARG A 188 -33.44 -12.34 -5.43
CA ARG A 188 -33.80 -13.18 -6.60
C ARG A 188 -33.20 -14.59 -6.54
N TRP A 189 -32.08 -14.76 -5.84
CA TRP A 189 -31.38 -16.04 -5.74
C TRP A 189 -32.03 -17.00 -4.75
N VAL A 190 -32.92 -16.52 -3.87
CA VAL A 190 -33.68 -17.35 -2.91
C VAL A 190 -34.50 -18.43 -3.61
N HIS A 191 -35.16 -18.09 -4.72
CA HIS A 191 -36.04 -19.00 -5.46
C HIS A 191 -35.35 -19.72 -6.63
N LYS A 192 -34.04 -19.51 -6.82
CA LYS A 192 -33.27 -20.14 -7.89
C LYS A 192 -32.41 -21.26 -7.32
N GLU A 193 -31.12 -20.99 -7.19
CA GLU A 193 -30.07 -21.93 -6.79
C GLU A 193 -29.46 -21.51 -5.43
N GLY A 194 -30.07 -20.57 -4.71
CA GLY A 194 -29.59 -20.09 -3.41
C GLY A 194 -28.20 -19.45 -3.47
N PHE A 195 -27.45 -19.60 -2.38
CA PHE A 195 -26.10 -19.05 -2.24
C PHE A 195 -25.09 -19.62 -3.26
N SER A 196 -25.17 -20.92 -3.57
CA SER A 196 -24.24 -21.56 -4.50
C SER A 196 -24.39 -21.02 -5.93
N GLY A 197 -25.62 -20.81 -6.40
CA GLY A 197 -25.86 -20.17 -7.69
C GLY A 197 -25.47 -18.70 -7.72
N PHE A 198 -25.69 -17.97 -6.62
CA PHE A 198 -25.21 -16.60 -6.48
C PHE A 198 -23.69 -16.52 -6.59
N LYS A 199 -22.95 -17.41 -5.90
CA LYS A 199 -21.49 -17.49 -5.97
C LYS A 199 -21.00 -17.78 -7.39
N ARG A 200 -21.60 -18.77 -8.05
CA ARG A 200 -21.29 -19.10 -9.46
C ARG A 200 -21.49 -17.91 -10.39
N TYR A 201 -22.60 -17.19 -10.24
CA TYR A 201 -22.87 -16.00 -11.05
C TYR A 201 -21.83 -14.91 -10.82
N VAL A 202 -21.52 -14.61 -9.56
CA VAL A 202 -20.55 -13.56 -9.20
C VAL A 202 -19.17 -13.86 -9.79
N THR A 203 -18.71 -15.12 -9.70
CA THR A 203 -17.46 -15.55 -10.32
C THR A 203 -17.51 -15.45 -11.85
N ALA A 204 -18.60 -15.89 -12.48
CA ALA A 204 -18.74 -15.81 -13.94
C ALA A 204 -18.87 -14.37 -14.47
N ALA A 205 -19.40 -13.45 -13.66
CA ALA A 205 -19.51 -12.03 -13.97
C ALA A 205 -18.23 -11.23 -13.65
N GLU A 206 -17.22 -11.88 -13.05
CA GLU A 206 -15.98 -11.25 -12.56
C GLU A 206 -16.24 -10.05 -11.62
N ASP A 207 -17.33 -10.07 -10.85
CA ASP A 207 -17.69 -8.97 -9.94
C ASP A 207 -16.84 -9.04 -8.66
N LYS A 208 -15.69 -8.36 -8.71
CA LYS A 208 -14.73 -8.31 -7.59
C LYS A 208 -15.30 -7.70 -6.31
N GLU A 209 -16.32 -6.85 -6.39
CA GLU A 209 -16.93 -6.27 -5.18
C GLU A 209 -17.78 -7.31 -4.46
N LEU A 210 -18.61 -8.07 -5.20
CA LEU A 210 -19.42 -9.14 -4.63
C LEU A 210 -18.58 -10.34 -4.22
N GLU A 211 -17.54 -10.70 -4.99
CA GLU A 211 -16.57 -11.74 -4.61
C GLU A 211 -15.97 -11.46 -3.23
N ALA A 212 -15.52 -10.22 -2.99
CA ALA A 212 -14.96 -9.82 -1.70
C ALA A 212 -15.97 -9.94 -0.54
N LYS A 213 -17.25 -9.59 -0.77
CA LYS A 213 -18.30 -9.73 0.25
C LYS A 213 -18.64 -11.19 0.53
N ILE A 214 -18.68 -12.04 -0.50
CA ILE A 214 -18.84 -13.49 -0.34
C ILE A 214 -17.70 -14.05 0.50
N ALA A 215 -16.45 -13.69 0.21
CA ALA A 215 -15.29 -14.16 0.98
C ALA A 215 -15.38 -13.77 2.46
N VAL A 216 -15.84 -12.55 2.78
CA VAL A 216 -16.10 -12.11 4.17
C VAL A 216 -17.17 -12.98 4.83
N VAL A 217 -18.30 -13.22 4.14
CA VAL A 217 -19.39 -14.05 4.68
C VAL A 217 -18.94 -15.49 4.92
N GLU A 218 -18.19 -16.08 3.99
CA GLU A 218 -17.66 -17.45 4.15
C GLU A 218 -16.65 -17.55 5.30
N LYS A 219 -15.81 -16.52 5.48
CA LYS A 219 -14.77 -16.48 6.51
C LYS A 219 -15.35 -16.37 7.92
N TYR A 220 -16.30 -15.47 8.15
CA TYR A 220 -16.83 -15.18 9.49
C TYR A 220 -18.14 -15.91 9.80
N ASN A 221 -18.86 -16.38 8.77
CA ASN A 221 -20.08 -17.17 8.83
C ASN A 221 -21.03 -16.73 9.95
N ILE A 222 -21.17 -17.52 11.02
CA ILE A 222 -22.09 -17.28 12.15
C ILE A 222 -21.88 -15.94 12.85
N ARG A 223 -20.68 -15.35 12.79
CA ARG A 223 -20.35 -14.09 13.45
C ARG A 223 -20.78 -12.85 12.66
N ILE A 224 -21.15 -12.98 11.38
CA ILE A 224 -21.45 -11.83 10.52
C ILE A 224 -22.46 -10.84 11.12
N PRO A 225 -23.62 -11.26 11.67
CA PRO A 225 -24.58 -10.32 12.26
C PRO A 225 -23.99 -9.50 13.40
N GLU A 226 -23.27 -10.17 14.30
CA GLU A 226 -22.63 -9.58 15.47
C GLU A 226 -21.52 -8.61 15.09
N LEU A 227 -20.67 -8.99 14.13
CA LEU A 227 -19.57 -8.15 13.65
C LEU A 227 -20.06 -6.91 12.92
N VAL A 228 -21.08 -7.03 12.06
CA VAL A 228 -21.65 -5.89 11.34
C VAL A 228 -22.30 -4.91 12.31
N GLU A 229 -23.05 -5.40 13.30
CA GLU A 229 -23.63 -4.55 14.34
C GLU A 229 -22.54 -3.82 15.15
N ARG A 230 -21.49 -4.54 15.55
CA ARG A 230 -20.36 -3.98 16.29
C ARG A 230 -19.63 -2.90 15.50
N ILE A 231 -19.28 -3.17 14.24
CA ILE A 231 -18.65 -2.19 13.34
C ILE A 231 -19.56 -0.96 13.19
N GLY A 232 -20.88 -1.17 13.07
CA GLY A 232 -21.87 -0.10 13.04
C GLY A 232 -21.85 0.78 14.29
N LYS A 233 -21.76 0.18 15.48
CA LYS A 233 -21.69 0.90 16.78
C LYS A 233 -20.37 1.64 16.99
N CYS A 234 -19.26 1.08 16.52
CA CYS A 234 -17.93 1.70 16.67
C CYS A 234 -17.67 2.78 15.62
N HIS A 235 -18.50 2.84 14.57
CA HIS A 235 -18.34 3.82 13.51
C HIS A 235 -18.74 5.22 13.97
N ILE A 236 -17.90 6.18 13.64
CA ILE A 236 -18.18 7.60 13.82
C ILE A 236 -18.19 8.33 12.48
N GLU A 237 -19.13 9.26 12.31
CA GLU A 237 -19.27 10.02 11.06
C GLU A 237 -18.17 11.07 10.90
N ASP A 238 -17.86 11.78 11.97
CA ASP A 238 -16.76 12.74 11.98
C ASP A 238 -15.44 12.02 12.21
N TRP A 239 -14.63 11.98 11.15
CA TRP A 239 -13.33 11.34 11.15
C TRP A 239 -12.33 12.00 12.10
N ASP A 240 -12.53 13.24 12.55
CA ASP A 240 -11.59 13.98 13.41
C ASP A 240 -11.50 13.33 14.81
N PHE A 241 -12.56 12.64 15.22
CA PHE A 241 -12.63 11.92 16.50
C PHE A 241 -12.25 10.43 16.38
N ALA A 242 -11.84 9.97 15.19
CA ALA A 242 -11.58 8.56 14.94
C ALA A 242 -10.15 8.21 15.35
N GLU A 243 -9.99 7.06 15.99
CA GLU A 243 -8.67 6.52 16.28
C GLU A 243 -8.10 5.83 15.04
N TYR A 244 -8.95 5.09 14.33
CA TYR A 244 -8.61 4.44 13.07
C TYR A 244 -9.53 4.89 11.95
N ILE A 245 -8.92 5.23 10.81
CA ILE A 245 -9.63 5.48 9.56
C ILE A 245 -9.36 4.29 8.64
N LEU A 246 -10.39 3.59 8.19
CA LEU A 246 -10.22 2.39 7.36
C LEU A 246 -10.84 2.59 5.99
N GLY A 247 -10.14 2.12 4.96
CA GLY A 247 -10.70 2.12 3.62
C GLY A 247 -9.75 1.60 2.57
N THR A 248 -10.27 1.42 1.36
CA THR A 248 -9.45 1.08 0.21
C THR A 248 -8.70 2.31 -0.29
N VAL A 249 -7.55 2.08 -0.92
CA VAL A 249 -6.75 3.16 -1.53
C VAL A 249 -7.54 3.95 -2.58
N HIS A 250 -8.43 3.28 -3.31
CA HIS A 250 -9.35 3.94 -4.25
C HIS A 250 -10.17 5.03 -3.56
N LYS A 251 -10.77 4.72 -2.41
CA LYS A 251 -11.57 5.66 -1.61
C LYS A 251 -10.71 6.71 -0.91
N ALA A 252 -9.47 6.35 -0.54
CA ALA A 252 -8.52 7.24 0.10
C ALA A 252 -7.83 8.22 -0.87
N LYS A 253 -7.94 8.02 -2.18
CA LYS A 253 -7.31 8.92 -3.17
C LYS A 253 -7.85 10.34 -3.02
N GLY A 254 -6.94 11.31 -2.91
CA GLY A 254 -7.29 12.72 -2.67
C GLY A 254 -7.51 13.07 -1.20
N LEU A 255 -7.45 12.09 -0.30
CA LEU A 255 -7.33 12.29 1.14
C LEU A 255 -5.85 12.16 1.55
N GLU A 256 -5.55 12.57 2.78
CA GLU A 256 -4.20 12.55 3.33
C GLU A 256 -4.29 12.41 4.86
N PHE A 257 -3.40 11.63 5.46
CA PHE A 257 -3.48 11.25 6.87
C PHE A 257 -2.14 11.46 7.58
N ASP A 258 -2.18 11.75 8.87
CA ASP A 258 -0.95 11.93 9.67
C ASP A 258 -0.12 10.65 9.69
N THR A 259 -0.76 9.51 9.99
CA THR A 259 -0.17 8.19 9.90
C THR A 259 -0.91 7.34 8.87
N VAL A 260 -0.18 6.71 7.96
CA VAL A 260 -0.73 5.66 7.08
C VAL A 260 -0.09 4.34 7.40
N HIS A 261 -0.93 3.33 7.57
CA HIS A 261 -0.58 1.94 7.68
C HIS A 261 -1.01 1.24 6.40
N VAL A 262 -0.02 0.83 5.59
CA VAL A 262 -0.27 0.04 4.38
C VAL A 262 -0.45 -1.42 4.78
N LEU A 263 -1.59 -2.01 4.43
CA LEU A 263 -1.86 -3.42 4.75
C LEU A 263 -1.10 -4.38 3.81
N ASP A 264 -1.13 -5.68 4.10
CA ASP A 264 -0.35 -6.70 3.37
C ASP A 264 -1.04 -7.24 2.09
N ASP A 265 -2.15 -6.66 1.63
CA ASP A 265 -2.95 -7.12 0.47
C ASP A 265 -2.59 -6.48 -0.88
N PHE A 266 -1.46 -5.78 -0.95
CA PHE A 266 -0.90 -5.25 -2.19
C PHE A 266 0.04 -6.26 -2.87
N VAL A 267 0.57 -5.87 -4.04
CA VAL A 267 1.67 -6.57 -4.71
C VAL A 267 2.84 -6.83 -3.76
N LYS A 268 3.40 -8.05 -3.84
CA LYS A 268 4.41 -8.54 -2.92
C LYS A 268 5.76 -8.80 -3.59
N VAL A 269 6.82 -8.31 -2.96
CA VAL A 269 8.19 -8.77 -3.22
C VAL A 269 8.53 -9.84 -2.18
N PRO A 270 8.82 -11.08 -2.59
CA PRO A 270 8.83 -12.26 -1.71
C PRO A 270 9.95 -12.24 -0.69
N CYS A 271 11.11 -11.70 -1.03
CA CYS A 271 12.27 -11.62 -0.14
C CYS A 271 13.18 -10.43 -0.49
N ALA A 272 14.18 -10.18 0.35
CA ALA A 272 15.17 -9.15 0.12
C ALA A 272 16.04 -9.45 -1.11
N ARG A 273 16.58 -8.41 -1.75
CA ARG A 273 17.33 -8.49 -3.02
C ARG A 273 18.42 -9.55 -3.04
N HIS A 274 19.20 -9.68 -1.96
CA HIS A 274 20.31 -10.64 -1.87
C HIS A 274 19.88 -12.11 -1.88
N ASN A 275 18.60 -12.39 -1.57
CA ASN A 275 18.04 -13.73 -1.60
C ASN A 275 17.19 -14.00 -2.85
N LEU A 276 16.95 -13.00 -3.71
CA LEU A 276 16.12 -13.17 -4.91
C LEU A 276 16.71 -14.15 -5.93
N ALA A 277 18.02 -14.37 -5.93
CA ALA A 277 18.64 -15.39 -6.78
C ALA A 277 18.11 -16.81 -6.48
N GLN A 278 17.56 -17.04 -5.27
CA GLN A 278 16.90 -18.30 -4.90
C GLN A 278 15.49 -18.44 -5.53
N LEU A 279 14.96 -17.37 -6.13
CA LEU A 279 13.63 -17.30 -6.74
C LEU A 279 13.71 -16.80 -8.20
N PRO A 280 14.26 -17.61 -9.13
CA PRO A 280 14.54 -17.16 -10.50
C PRO A 280 13.29 -16.79 -11.31
N HIS A 281 12.12 -17.26 -10.91
CA HIS A 281 10.84 -16.99 -11.58
C HIS A 281 10.21 -15.64 -11.16
N PHE A 282 10.69 -15.02 -10.08
CA PHE A 282 10.15 -13.73 -9.65
C PHE A 282 10.64 -12.60 -10.56
N ARG A 283 9.69 -11.86 -11.15
CA ARG A 283 9.95 -10.64 -11.91
C ARG A 283 8.99 -9.55 -11.50
N VAL A 284 9.50 -8.35 -11.32
CA VAL A 284 8.71 -7.17 -10.93
C VAL A 284 7.73 -6.78 -12.05
N GLU A 285 8.12 -7.06 -13.29
CA GLU A 285 7.34 -6.81 -14.51
C GLU A 285 6.14 -7.75 -14.69
N SER A 286 6.07 -8.83 -13.91
CA SER A 286 4.92 -9.76 -13.96
C SER A 286 3.64 -9.15 -13.38
N PHE A 287 3.75 -8.04 -12.65
CA PHE A 287 2.61 -7.32 -12.08
C PHE A 287 2.22 -6.13 -12.96
N SER A 288 0.92 -5.87 -13.06
CA SER A 288 0.42 -4.73 -13.83
C SER A 288 0.85 -3.39 -13.22
N GLU A 289 0.99 -2.38 -14.08
CA GLU A 289 1.34 -1.03 -13.62
C GLU A 289 0.35 -0.42 -12.62
N ASP A 290 -0.92 -0.79 -12.71
CA ASP A 290 -1.98 -0.31 -11.82
C ASP A 290 -1.78 -0.81 -10.38
N GLU A 291 -1.22 -2.00 -10.17
CA GLU A 291 -0.90 -2.52 -8.84
C GLU A 291 0.19 -1.68 -8.15
N TRP A 292 1.22 -1.30 -8.91
CA TRP A 292 2.27 -0.41 -8.42
C TRP A 292 1.74 1.01 -8.18
N ASN A 293 0.84 1.51 -9.02
CA ASN A 293 0.16 2.78 -8.79
C ASN A 293 -0.66 2.76 -7.50
N LEU A 294 -1.37 1.67 -7.21
CA LEU A 294 -2.13 1.52 -5.96
C LEU A 294 -1.21 1.59 -4.73
N LEU A 295 -0.10 0.86 -4.75
CA LEU A 295 0.88 0.89 -3.65
C LEU A 295 1.50 2.29 -3.50
N TYR A 296 1.88 2.92 -4.62
CA TYR A 296 2.41 4.29 -4.63
C TYR A 296 1.41 5.32 -4.08
N VAL A 297 0.14 5.22 -4.48
CA VAL A 297 -0.92 6.10 -3.95
C VAL A 297 -1.07 5.87 -2.45
N ALA A 298 -1.09 4.62 -1.98
CA ALA A 298 -1.19 4.28 -0.56
C ALA A 298 -0.09 4.93 0.27
N VAL A 299 1.18 4.72 -0.13
CA VAL A 299 2.36 5.28 0.54
C VAL A 299 2.30 6.81 0.59
N THR A 300 1.94 7.43 -0.53
CA THR A 300 1.90 8.90 -0.64
C THR A 300 0.70 9.55 0.06
N ARG A 301 -0.20 8.78 0.68
CA ARG A 301 -1.27 9.35 1.53
C ARG A 301 -0.77 9.80 2.90
N ALA A 302 0.41 9.34 3.31
CA ALA A 302 1.02 9.68 4.59
C ALA A 302 1.56 11.11 4.60
N LYS A 303 1.37 11.84 5.71
CA LYS A 303 2.00 13.14 5.97
C LYS A 303 3.21 13.03 6.87
N LYS A 304 3.07 12.33 8.02
CA LYS A 304 4.05 12.31 9.11
C LYS A 304 4.65 10.93 9.34
N ARG A 305 3.85 9.87 9.26
CA ARG A 305 4.29 8.49 9.55
C ARG A 305 3.77 7.51 8.52
N LEU A 306 4.64 6.58 8.12
CA LEU A 306 4.28 5.46 7.27
C LEU A 306 4.68 4.16 7.97
N ILE A 307 3.69 3.32 8.29
CA ILE A 307 3.92 1.97 8.79
C ILE A 307 4.04 1.05 7.56
N MET A 308 5.26 0.54 7.35
CA MET A 308 5.59 -0.28 6.18
C MET A 308 5.26 -1.76 6.39
N THR A 309 4.96 -2.43 5.29
CA THR A 309 4.92 -3.90 5.25
C THR A 309 6.32 -4.47 5.05
N LYS A 310 6.49 -5.78 5.32
CA LYS A 310 7.75 -6.45 4.99
C LYS A 310 8.05 -6.43 3.48
N SER A 311 7.00 -6.51 2.65
CA SER A 311 7.12 -6.38 1.20
C SER A 311 7.65 -5.00 0.78
N LEU A 312 7.18 -3.92 1.42
CA LEU A 312 7.70 -2.58 1.17
C LEU A 312 9.19 -2.48 1.49
N GLU A 313 9.65 -3.03 2.62
CA GLU A 313 11.10 -3.10 2.90
C GLU A 313 11.83 -3.90 1.82
N ASN A 314 11.31 -5.06 1.40
CA ASN A 314 11.93 -5.86 0.34
C ASN A 314 12.06 -5.05 -0.96
N ILE A 315 11.07 -4.22 -1.33
CA ILE A 315 11.16 -3.27 -2.45
C ILE A 315 12.34 -2.30 -2.28
N LEU A 316 12.54 -1.75 -1.08
CA LEU A 316 13.67 -0.86 -0.80
C LEU A 316 15.03 -1.56 -0.97
N THR A 317 15.12 -2.84 -0.59
CA THR A 317 16.35 -3.61 -0.81
C THR A 317 16.70 -3.78 -2.28
N LEU A 318 15.72 -3.73 -3.19
CA LEU A 318 15.97 -3.75 -4.64
C LEU A 318 16.77 -2.51 -5.08
N ALA A 319 16.48 -1.35 -4.48
CA ALA A 319 17.25 -0.12 -4.65
C ALA A 319 18.57 -0.10 -3.86
N GLY A 320 18.86 -1.15 -3.08
CA GLY A 320 20.07 -1.25 -2.25
C GLY A 320 19.94 -0.66 -0.85
N GLU A 321 18.74 -0.25 -0.42
CA GLU A 321 18.50 0.26 0.92
C GLU A 321 18.16 -0.87 1.90
N TYR A 322 18.92 -0.98 2.97
CA TYR A 322 18.83 -2.04 4.00
C TYR A 322 18.71 -1.49 5.42
N PHE A 323 18.63 -0.17 5.56
CA PHE A 323 18.60 0.59 6.81
C PHE A 323 19.81 0.30 7.70
N LEU A 324 20.99 0.32 7.07
CA LEU A 324 22.27 0.11 7.75
C LEU A 324 22.88 1.44 8.16
N GLN A 325 23.37 1.51 9.39
CA GLN A 325 24.13 2.63 9.92
C GLN A 325 25.52 2.14 10.32
N ALA A 326 26.56 2.90 10.00
CA ALA A 326 27.90 2.62 10.47
C ALA A 326 28.08 3.09 11.92
N GLU A 327 28.60 2.22 12.77
CA GLU A 327 29.00 2.51 14.14
C GLU A 327 30.47 2.14 14.34
N LEU A 328 31.17 2.81 15.26
CA LEU A 328 32.54 2.43 15.64
C LEU A 328 32.52 1.05 16.29
N THR A 329 33.31 0.11 15.78
CA THR A 329 33.39 -1.26 16.32
C THR A 329 33.82 -1.27 17.78
N SER A 330 34.68 -0.34 18.18
CA SER A 330 35.08 -0.16 19.58
C SER A 330 33.90 0.13 20.51
N ASN A 331 32.85 0.83 20.04
CA ASN A 331 31.63 1.05 20.82
C ASN A 331 30.76 -0.20 20.87
N VAL A 332 30.69 -0.96 19.77
CA VAL A 332 29.92 -2.20 19.68
C VAL A 332 30.46 -3.26 20.67
N LEU A 333 31.78 -3.32 20.83
CA LEU A 333 32.44 -4.32 21.67
C LEU A 333 32.63 -3.91 23.14
N LYS A 334 32.14 -2.73 23.56
CA LYS A 334 32.22 -2.28 24.97
C LYS A 334 31.55 -3.24 25.94
N THR A 335 30.48 -3.91 25.50
CA THR A 335 29.70 -4.86 26.29
C THR A 335 30.15 -6.32 26.10
N GLY A 336 31.28 -6.55 25.43
CA GLY A 336 31.82 -7.88 25.14
C GLY A 336 31.73 -8.26 23.66
N ALA A 337 31.98 -9.55 23.37
CA ALA A 337 31.95 -10.08 22.01
C ALA A 337 30.55 -9.97 21.40
N ALA A 338 30.43 -9.25 20.28
CA ALA A 338 29.19 -9.13 19.52
C ALA A 338 29.11 -10.18 18.40
N ARG A 339 27.90 -10.63 18.08
CA ARG A 339 27.61 -11.60 17.01
C ARG A 339 26.74 -10.98 15.93
N CYS A 340 26.82 -11.52 14.71
CA CYS A 340 25.96 -11.11 13.61
C CYS A 340 24.48 -11.32 13.96
N CYS A 341 23.62 -10.36 13.61
CA CYS A 341 22.18 -10.39 13.87
C CYS A 341 21.38 -11.26 12.88
N VAL A 342 22.01 -11.73 11.80
CA VAL A 342 21.37 -12.63 10.82
C VAL A 342 21.21 -14.01 11.43
N GLY A 343 19.98 -14.55 11.46
CA GLY A 343 19.63 -15.74 12.23
C GLY A 343 20.44 -17.01 11.90
N GLN A 344 20.79 -17.20 10.63
CA GLN A 344 21.60 -18.34 10.15
C GLN A 344 23.11 -18.05 10.14
N CYS A 345 23.54 -16.88 10.59
CA CYS A 345 24.94 -16.48 10.59
C CYS A 345 25.62 -16.84 11.93
N SER A 346 26.75 -17.52 11.84
CA SER A 346 27.58 -17.90 12.99
C SER A 346 28.75 -16.95 13.26
N ASN A 347 28.97 -15.95 12.40
CA ASN A 347 30.12 -15.06 12.47
C ASN A 347 30.05 -14.10 13.68
N ALA A 348 31.20 -13.87 14.31
CA ALA A 348 31.39 -12.81 15.28
C ALA A 348 31.73 -11.48 14.58
N ILE A 349 31.51 -10.36 15.28
CA ILE A 349 31.99 -9.05 14.84
C ILE A 349 33.48 -8.95 15.18
N PRO A 350 34.37 -8.72 14.20
CA PRO A 350 35.80 -8.79 14.43
C PRO A 350 36.32 -7.47 15.04
N ALA A 351 37.16 -7.59 16.06
CA ALA A 351 37.64 -6.45 16.86
C ALA A 351 38.68 -5.57 16.16
N ASP A 352 39.32 -6.09 15.12
CA ASP A 352 40.37 -5.44 14.33
C ASP A 352 39.83 -4.50 13.24
N THR A 353 38.51 -4.33 13.15
CA THR A 353 37.86 -3.45 12.15
C THR A 353 37.38 -2.15 12.77
N ALA A 354 37.48 -1.03 12.03
CA ALA A 354 37.14 0.28 12.56
C ALA A 354 35.63 0.53 12.67
N LEU A 355 34.87 0.04 11.69
CA LEU A 355 33.44 0.26 11.58
C LEU A 355 32.68 -1.07 11.54
N THR A 356 31.50 -1.10 12.15
CA THR A 356 30.55 -2.19 12.06
C THR A 356 29.22 -1.63 11.57
N LEU A 357 28.58 -2.33 10.62
CA LEU A 357 27.26 -1.94 10.14
C LEU A 357 26.18 -2.50 11.06
N ARG A 358 25.26 -1.64 11.49
CA ARG A 358 24.11 -1.97 12.30
C ARG A 358 22.83 -1.77 11.50
N LYS A 359 22.00 -2.79 11.43
CA LYS A 359 20.62 -2.67 10.94
C LYS A 359 19.76 -1.99 12.01
N LEU A 360 19.06 -0.93 11.61
CA LEU A 360 18.12 -0.24 12.48
C LEU A 360 16.82 -1.05 12.69
N PRO A 361 16.21 -0.96 13.88
CA PRO A 361 14.95 -1.65 14.14
C PRO A 361 13.80 -1.04 13.33
N ILE A 362 12.85 -1.89 12.96
CA ILE A 362 11.64 -1.50 12.21
C ILE A 362 10.47 -2.33 12.71
N THR A 363 9.37 -1.66 13.05
CA THR A 363 8.09 -2.31 13.34
C THR A 363 7.22 -2.28 12.09
N TYR A 364 6.82 -3.45 11.61
CA TYR A 364 6.00 -3.58 10.40
C TYR A 364 4.49 -3.50 10.69
N SER A 365 3.72 -3.43 9.61
CA SER A 365 2.25 -3.45 9.57
C SER A 365 1.61 -4.50 10.49
N ASN A 366 2.07 -5.74 10.39
CA ASN A 366 1.60 -6.88 11.17
C ASN A 366 2.09 -6.89 12.64
N ARG A 367 2.64 -5.76 13.13
CA ARG A 367 3.23 -5.59 14.47
C ARG A 367 4.43 -6.50 14.76
N LYS A 368 4.96 -7.22 13.76
CA LYS A 368 6.24 -7.90 13.92
C LYS A 368 7.35 -6.85 13.93
N GLU A 369 8.26 -7.02 14.86
CA GLU A 369 9.41 -6.15 15.00
C GLU A 369 10.65 -6.84 14.44
N ASN A 370 11.33 -6.18 13.51
CA ASN A 370 12.73 -6.46 13.25
C ASN A 370 13.55 -5.67 14.25
N LYS A 371 14.13 -6.33 15.25
CA LYS A 371 14.95 -5.67 16.28
C LYS A 371 16.25 -5.07 15.73
N GLY A 372 16.60 -5.38 14.48
CA GLY A 372 17.86 -4.98 13.88
C GLY A 372 19.05 -5.64 14.59
N GLY A 373 20.20 -4.96 14.56
CA GLY A 373 21.44 -5.42 15.20
C GLY A 373 22.64 -5.35 14.27
N HIS A 374 23.81 -5.74 14.79
CA HIS A 374 25.09 -5.64 14.09
C HIS A 374 25.28 -6.76 13.08
N LEU A 375 25.85 -6.42 11.93
CA LEU A 375 26.16 -7.35 10.84
C LEU A 375 27.65 -7.63 10.81
N CYS A 376 28.03 -8.89 10.61
CA CYS A 376 29.39 -9.21 10.21
C CYS A 376 29.67 -8.72 8.78
N HIS A 377 30.94 -8.58 8.43
CA HIS A 377 31.34 -8.01 7.13
C HIS A 377 30.89 -8.85 5.93
N SER A 378 30.82 -10.18 6.07
CA SER A 378 30.25 -11.05 5.02
C SER A 378 28.74 -10.82 4.82
N CYS A 379 27.96 -10.73 5.90
CA CYS A 379 26.52 -10.45 5.79
C CYS A 379 26.24 -9.03 5.28
N ALA A 380 27.13 -8.08 5.58
CA ALA A 380 27.10 -6.74 5.02
C ALA A 380 27.38 -6.76 3.51
N GLU A 381 28.44 -7.45 3.06
CA GLU A 381 28.78 -7.58 1.64
C GLU A 381 27.63 -8.17 0.83
N GLN A 382 26.95 -9.20 1.35
CA GLN A 382 25.78 -9.77 0.67
C GLN A 382 24.66 -8.75 0.41
N ARG A 383 24.53 -7.72 1.26
CA ARG A 383 23.45 -6.72 1.20
C ARG A 383 23.85 -5.49 0.39
N VAL A 384 24.95 -4.85 0.78
CA VAL A 384 25.41 -3.57 0.19
C VAL A 384 26.53 -3.74 -0.84
N GLY A 385 26.94 -4.97 -1.11
CA GLY A 385 27.98 -5.28 -2.09
C GLY A 385 29.35 -4.72 -1.71
N PRO A 386 30.13 -4.20 -2.68
CA PRO A 386 31.48 -3.69 -2.45
C PRO A 386 31.58 -2.55 -1.43
N LEU A 387 30.47 -1.86 -1.10
CA LEU A 387 30.46 -0.83 -0.06
C LEU A 387 30.83 -1.39 1.33
N ALA A 388 30.66 -2.70 1.55
CA ALA A 388 31.13 -3.35 2.78
C ALA A 388 32.65 -3.25 2.96
N PHE A 389 33.42 -3.09 1.87
CA PHE A 389 34.89 -2.98 1.94
C PHE A 389 35.37 -1.63 2.48
N LEU A 390 34.47 -0.67 2.68
CA LEU A 390 34.78 0.56 3.42
C LEU A 390 34.92 0.30 4.93
N ALA A 391 34.37 -0.81 5.43
CA ALA A 391 34.42 -1.19 6.85
C ALA A 391 35.47 -2.25 7.17
N ALA A 392 35.84 -3.10 6.20
CA ALA A 392 36.83 -4.17 6.35
C ALA A 392 37.52 -4.51 5.03
N SER A 393 38.74 -5.06 5.08
CA SER A 393 39.46 -5.46 3.86
C SER A 393 38.78 -6.65 3.17
N PRO A 394 38.91 -6.79 1.84
CA PRO A 394 38.38 -7.95 1.12
C PRO A 394 38.84 -9.30 1.67
N GLU A 395 40.07 -9.39 2.16
CA GLU A 395 40.64 -10.60 2.78
C GLU A 395 39.90 -10.95 4.08
N GLN A 396 39.65 -9.94 4.94
CA GLN A 396 38.89 -10.11 6.18
C GLN A 396 37.44 -10.56 5.90
N VAL A 397 36.79 -9.99 4.87
CA VAL A 397 35.42 -10.37 4.50
C VAL A 397 35.37 -11.80 3.98
N ARG A 398 36.30 -12.18 3.10
CA ARG A 398 36.35 -13.52 2.48
C ARG A 398 36.73 -14.63 3.46
N ALA A 399 37.43 -14.30 4.54
CA ALA A 399 37.75 -15.24 5.61
C ALA A 399 36.51 -15.63 6.44
N MET A 400 35.44 -14.84 6.43
CA MET A 400 34.20 -15.14 7.13
C MET A 400 33.31 -16.12 6.37
N GLN A 401 32.57 -16.95 7.10
CA GLN A 401 31.63 -17.87 6.49
C GLN A 401 30.49 -17.09 5.82
N ARG A 402 30.28 -17.33 4.52
CA ARG A 402 29.12 -16.78 3.80
C ARG A 402 27.85 -17.41 4.35
N THR A 403 26.90 -16.58 4.76
CA THR A 403 25.59 -17.04 5.25
C THR A 403 24.65 -17.33 4.10
N GLU A 404 23.96 -18.47 4.16
CA GLU A 404 22.85 -18.83 3.28
C GLU A 404 21.54 -18.69 4.05
N GLU A 405 20.75 -17.67 3.71
CA GLU A 405 19.47 -17.41 4.37
C GLU A 405 18.36 -18.24 3.73
N THR A 406 17.60 -18.97 4.55
CA THR A 406 16.44 -19.73 4.08
C THR A 406 15.29 -18.77 3.76
N VAL A 407 14.89 -18.71 2.48
CA VAL A 407 13.72 -17.94 2.06
C VAL A 407 12.46 -18.73 2.37
N VAL A 408 11.74 -18.34 3.42
CA VAL A 408 10.45 -18.93 3.76
C VAL A 408 9.34 -18.12 3.11
N LEU A 409 8.74 -18.67 2.05
CA LEU A 409 7.56 -18.09 1.43
C LEU A 409 6.28 -18.64 2.07
N PRO A 410 5.23 -17.82 2.24
CA PRO A 410 3.90 -18.31 2.54
C PRO A 410 3.49 -19.42 1.56
N ARG A 411 2.85 -20.50 2.04
CA ARG A 411 2.53 -21.69 1.22
C ARG A 411 1.87 -21.38 -0.13
N HIS A 412 0.96 -20.40 -0.16
CA HIS A 412 0.27 -19.99 -1.38
C HIS A 412 1.19 -19.26 -2.37
N GLU A 413 2.14 -18.47 -1.90
CA GLU A 413 3.17 -17.83 -2.72
C GLU A 413 4.20 -18.86 -3.19
N ALA A 414 4.62 -19.78 -2.32
CA ALA A 414 5.53 -20.87 -2.68
C ALA A 414 4.97 -21.76 -3.81
N LEU A 415 3.67 -22.09 -3.75
CA LEU A 415 2.99 -22.86 -4.80
C LEU A 415 2.95 -22.10 -6.14
N LEU A 416 2.74 -20.78 -6.11
CA LEU A 416 2.77 -19.95 -7.32
C LEU A 416 4.16 -19.95 -7.97
N PHE A 417 5.24 -19.93 -7.20
CA PHE A 417 6.61 -19.95 -7.74
C PHE A 417 7.16 -21.34 -8.07
N LEU A 418 6.44 -22.42 -7.76
CA LEU A 418 6.78 -23.80 -8.14
C LEU A 418 6.09 -24.24 -9.46
N VAL A 419 5.04 -23.54 -9.87
CA VAL A 419 4.22 -23.88 -11.04
C VAL A 419 4.65 -23.09 -12.30
N PHE A 420 5.45 -22.04 -12.13
CA PHE A 420 6.14 -21.30 -13.19
C PHE A 420 7.64 -21.57 -13.12
#